data_AF-A0A7V9QJ44-F1
#
_entry.id   AF-A0A7V9QJ44-F1
#
_cell.length_a   1.000
_cell.length_b   1.000
_cell.length_c   1.000
_cell.angle_alpha   90.00
_cell.angle_beta   90.00
_cell.angle_gamma   90.00
#
_symmetry.space_group_name_H-M   'P 1'
#
loop_
_entity.id
_entity.type
_entity.pdbx_description
1 polymer ?
#
loop_
_entity_poly.entity_id
_entity_poly.type
_entity_poly.pdbx_seq_one_letter_code
_entity_poly.pdbx_strand_id
1 'polypeptide(L)' 'MTFRVLGPHERGRFAPDAWGHLISLSGSGLLSAAELEQLIERALQQIDGRIAIDDIRALMEGVGYLDDGLNGDNVTVH' A
#
# COMPACT_ATOMS: atom_id res chain seq x y z
N MET A 1 -8.10 -4.90 -15.80
CA MET A 1 -7.20 -4.47 -14.71
C MET A 1 -5.81 -4.27 -15.31
N THR A 2 -5.42 -3.04 -15.61
CA THR A 2 -4.08 -2.71 -16.10
C THR A 2 -3.18 -2.53 -14.88
N PHE A 3 -2.25 -3.45 -14.64
CA PHE A 3 -1.21 -3.25 -13.64
C PHE A 3 -0.39 -2.04 -14.05
N ARG A 4 -0.42 -0.95 -13.26
CA ARG A 4 0.51 0.15 -13.50
C ARG A 4 1.91 -0.40 -13.21
N VAL A 5 2.77 -0.43 -14.23
CA VAL A 5 4.18 -0.71 -14.01
C VAL A 5 4.73 0.50 -13.30
N LEU A 6 4.99 0.36 -12.00
CA LEU A 6 5.58 1.41 -11.18
C LEU A 6 6.89 1.88 -11.83
N GLY A 7 7.02 3.18 -12.10
CA GLY A 7 8.21 3.72 -12.74
C GLY A 7 9.46 3.50 -11.88
N PRO A 8 10.66 3.39 -12.48
CA PRO A 8 11.91 3.22 -11.72
C PRO A 8 12.16 4.34 -10.70
N HIS A 9 11.65 5.55 -10.97
CA HIS A 9 11.73 6.69 -10.06
C HIS A 9 10.83 6.51 -8.82
N GLU A 10 9.60 6.04 -9.01
CA GLU A 10 8.66 5.79 -7.92
C GLU A 10 9.15 4.64 -7.03
N ARG A 11 9.59 3.54 -7.67
CA ARG A 11 10.20 2.41 -6.95
C ARG A 11 11.48 2.83 -6.20
N GLY A 12 12.27 3.73 -6.77
CA GLY A 12 13.50 4.24 -6.17
C GLY A 12 13.30 5.08 -4.91
N ARG A 13 12.07 5.58 -4.65
CA ARG A 13 11.75 6.30 -3.40
C ARG A 13 11.61 5.37 -2.21
N PHE A 14 11.23 4.11 -2.43
CA PHE A 14 11.13 3.13 -1.35
C PHE A 14 12.51 2.61 -0.96
N ALA A 15 12.75 2.53 0.35
CA ALA A 15 13.90 1.79 0.85
C ALA A 15 13.80 0.31 0.40
N PRO A 16 14.95 -0.38 0.16
CA PRO A 16 14.94 -1.76 -0.30
C PRO A 16 14.16 -2.70 0.62
N ASP A 17 14.27 -2.49 1.93
CA ASP A 17 13.55 -3.25 2.97
C ASP A 17 12.04 -2.99 2.93
N ALA A 18 11.63 -1.72 2.84
CA ALA A 18 10.23 -1.33 2.70
C ALA A 18 9.59 -1.95 1.44
N TRP A 19 10.31 -1.89 0.30
CA TRP A 19 9.84 -2.51 -0.94
C TRP A 19 9.72 -4.04 -0.81
N GLY A 20 10.72 -4.69 -0.20
CA GLY A 20 10.68 -6.12 0.08
C GLY A 20 9.48 -6.53 0.93
N HIS A 21 9.16 -5.72 1.95
CA HIS A 21 8.00 -5.95 2.82
C HIS A 21 6.68 -5.89 2.05
N LEU A 22 6.49 -4.89 1.19
CA LEU A 22 5.31 -4.77 0.33
C LEU A 22 5.10 -5.99 -0.58
N ILE A 23 6.17 -6.46 -1.22
CA ILE A 23 6.12 -7.67 -2.06
C ILE A 23 5.82 -8.92 -1.22
N SER A 24 6.39 -9.02 -0.02
CA SER A 24 6.12 -10.13 0.91
C SER A 24 4.65 -10.17 1.31
N LEU A 25 4.05 -9.02 1.64
CA LEU A 25 2.64 -8.92 2.01
C LEU A 25 1.72 -9.32 0.85
N SER A 26 2.00 -8.83 -0.36
CA SER A 26 1.24 -9.20 -1.55
C SER A 26 1.39 -10.68 -1.90
N GLY A 27 2.62 -11.22 -1.84
CA GLY A 27 2.89 -12.63 -2.11
C GLY A 27 2.30 -13.58 -1.06
N SER A 28 2.07 -13.10 0.17
CA SER A 28 1.40 -13.84 1.25
C SER A 28 -0.13 -13.79 1.15
N GLY A 29 -0.68 -12.97 0.24
CA GLY A 29 -2.12 -12.75 0.14
C GLY A 29 -2.70 -11.85 1.25
N LEU A 30 -1.84 -11.22 2.06
CA LEU A 30 -2.24 -10.24 3.07
C LEU A 30 -2.70 -8.92 2.44
N LEU A 31 -2.19 -8.60 1.24
CA LEU A 31 -2.61 -7.47 0.41
C LEU A 31 -2.97 -7.98 -0.99
N SER A 32 -4.15 -7.64 -1.48
CA SER A 32 -4.49 -7.79 -2.89
C SER A 32 -3.67 -6.81 -3.75
N ALA A 33 -3.62 -7.07 -5.05
CA ALA A 33 -2.93 -6.18 -5.98
C ALA A 33 -3.52 -4.74 -5.97
N ALA A 34 -4.82 -4.61 -5.72
CA ALA A 34 -5.48 -3.31 -5.62
C ALA A 34 -5.10 -2.56 -4.34
N GLU A 35 -5.07 -3.25 -3.19
CA GLU A 35 -4.68 -2.66 -1.92
C GLU A 35 -3.21 -2.25 -1.91
N LEU A 36 -2.33 -3.07 -2.51
CA LEU A 36 -0.93 -2.73 -2.70
C LEU A 36 -0.77 -1.44 -3.52
N GLU A 37 -1.51 -1.31 -4.63
CA GLU A 37 -1.45 -0.11 -5.47
C GLU A 37 -1.92 1.13 -4.70
N GLN A 38 -3.05 1.05 -4.00
CA GLN A 38 -3.56 2.14 -3.16
C GLN A 38 -2.58 2.56 -2.07
N LEU A 39 -1.90 1.59 -1.43
CA LEU A 39 -0.92 1.86 -0.40
C LEU A 39 0.33 2.54 -0.98
N ILE A 40 0.81 2.09 -2.14
CA ILE A 40 1.93 2.72 -2.85
C ILE A 40 1.57 4.16 -3.25
N GLU A 41 0.37 4.38 -3.78
CA GLU A 41 -0.11 5.71 -4.16
C GLU A 41 -0.16 6.66 -2.98
N ARG A 42 -0.75 6.23 -1.86
CA ARG A 42 -0.80 7.01 -0.63
C ARG A 42 0.59 7.32 -0.11
N ALA A 43 1.51 6.34 -0.10
CA ALA A 43 2.88 6.55 0.35
C ALA A 43 3.59 7.62 -0.49
N LEU A 44 3.44 7.56 -1.83
CA LEU A 44 4.04 8.53 -2.75
C LEU A 44 3.46 9.95 -2.61
N GLN A 45 2.18 10.06 -2.25
CA GLN A 45 1.49 11.34 -2.06
C GLN A 45 1.73 11.96 -0.68
N GLN A 46 1.81 11.15 0.37
CA GLN A 46 1.88 11.63 1.76
C GLN A 46 3.32 11.83 2.25
N ILE A 47 4.27 11.05 1.74
CA ILE A 47 5.65 11.09 2.20
C ILE A 47 6.48 11.82 1.15
N ASP A 48 7.07 12.94 1.54
CA ASP A 48 8.08 13.62 0.73
C ASP A 48 9.45 12.97 0.96
N GLY A 49 10.18 12.69 -0.12
CA GLY A 49 11.48 12.00 -0.03
C GLY A 49 11.41 10.47 0.01
N ARG A 50 12.24 9.86 0.87
CA ARG A 50 12.49 8.41 0.94
C ARG A 50 11.52 7.72 1.89
N ILE A 51 10.87 6.66 1.43
CA ILE A 51 9.85 5.90 2.16
C ILE A 51 10.52 4.71 2.86
N ALA A 52 10.55 4.71 4.19
CA ALA A 52 11.08 3.65 5.03
C ALA A 52 9.99 2.64 5.44
N ILE A 53 10.40 1.52 6.04
CA ILE A 53 9.45 0.49 6.50
C ILE A 53 8.55 1.01 7.61
N ASP A 54 9.07 1.87 8.50
CA ASP A 54 8.29 2.50 9.56
C ASP A 54 7.15 3.36 9.00
N ASP A 55 7.38 4.05 7.87
CA ASP A 55 6.33 4.83 7.20
C ASP A 55 5.24 3.93 6.62
N ILE A 56 5.61 2.78 6.04
CA ILE A 56 4.66 1.78 5.54
C ILE A 56 3.81 1.25 6.69
N ARG A 57 4.42 0.96 7.84
CA ARG A 57 3.70 0.50 9.04
C ARG A 57 2.74 1.56 9.55
N ALA A 58 3.19 2.81 9.66
CA ALA A 58 2.36 3.94 10.06
C ALA A 58 1.18 4.15 9.09
N LEU A 59 1.38 3.97 7.78
CA LEU A 59 0.31 4.04 6.78
C LEU A 59 -0.71 2.91 6.94
N MET A 60 -0.27 1.68 7.21
CA MET A 60 -1.17 0.54 7.43
C MET A 60 -1.98 0.70 8.73
N GLU A 61 -1.35 1.20 9.79
CA GLU A 61 -2.02 1.48 11.08
C GLU A 61 -3.02 2.64 10.96
N GLY A 62 -2.64 3.72 10.28
CA GLY A 62 -3.51 4.90 10.08
C GLY A 62 -4.70 4.68 9.15
N VAL A 63 -4.67 3.63 8.32
CA VAL A 63 -5.79 3.24 7.44
C VAL A 63 -6.79 2.34 8.18
N GLY A 64 -6.47 1.84 9.37
CA GLY A 64 -7.30 0.83 10.00
C GLY A 64 -7.32 -0.47 9.19
N TYR A 65 -6.22 -0.82 8.51
CA TYR A 65 -6.16 -2.05 7.70
C TYR A 65 -6.37 -3.33 8.54
N LEU A 66 -6.17 -3.25 9.87
CA LEU A 66 -6.57 -4.31 10.81
C LEU A 66 -8.08 -4.36 11.12
N ASP A 67 -8.85 -3.33 10.76
CA ASP A 67 -10.29 -3.16 10.99
C ASP A 67 -11.10 -3.20 9.67
N ASP A 68 -10.49 -2.83 8.53
CA ASP A 68 -11.11 -2.84 7.20
C ASP A 68 -11.21 -4.24 6.56
N GLY A 69 -10.92 -5.31 7.29
CA GLY A 69 -11.44 -6.64 6.94
C GLY A 69 -12.96 -6.75 7.14
N LEU A 70 -13.59 -5.72 7.70
CA LEU A 70 -14.98 -5.70 8.18
C LEU A 70 -15.89 -4.69 7.44
N ASN A 71 -15.36 -3.88 6.51
CA ASN A 71 -16.13 -2.77 5.91
C ASN A 71 -16.12 -2.77 4.37
N GLY A 72 -15.94 -3.96 3.79
CA GLY A 72 -15.99 -4.22 2.36
C GLY A 72 -17.39 -4.49 1.78
N ASP A 73 -18.46 -4.01 2.41
CA ASP A 73 -19.79 -3.98 1.82
C ASP A 73 -20.67 -2.97 2.57
N ASN A 74 -21.21 -1.98 1.86
CA ASN A 74 -22.52 -1.33 2.07
C ASN A 74 -22.56 0.01 1.33
N VAL A 75 -22.56 -0.05 -0.01
CA VAL A 75 -23.30 0.96 -0.78
C VAL A 75 -24.77 0.54 -0.73
N THR A 76 -25.48 0.95 0.33
CA THR A 76 -26.94 0.94 0.32
C THR A 76 -27.43 2.09 -0.57
N VAL A 77 -27.96 1.73 -1.73
CA VAL A 77 -28.76 2.60 -2.59
C VAL A 77 -30.03 3.01 -1.83
N HIS A 78 -30.31 4.32 -1.76
CA HIS A 78 -31.58 4.89 -1.28
C HIS A 78 -32.32 5.56 -2.43
#